data_AF-A0A220RYX1-F1
#
_entry.id   AF-A0A220RYX1-F1
#
_cell.length_a   1.000
_cell.length_b   1.000
_cell.length_c   1.000
_cell.angle_alpha   90.00
_cell.angle_beta   90.00
_cell.angle_gamma   90.00
#
_symmetry.space_group_name_H-M   'P 1'
#
loop_
_entity.id
_entity.type
_entity.pdbx_description
1 polymer ?
#
loop_
_entity_poly.entity_id
_entity_poly.type
_entity_poly.pdbx_seq_one_letter_code
_entity_poly.pdbx_strand_id
1 'polypeptide(L)'
;MNRSLFALMFAAPAAIVAPYAAAAEHPAQAQMQQNIDTVLKIARNTSLSEAQRVKQVESYADRYLDYERISALAVGAPWKQFTPQQKTEFIAAFKEMIISMYSHSALIGAADVKVRLLPKMTSNGNKFDVFSELQTKSGKKYEVAYQLYQVGPVYKIYNFRLDGTSLVTVYRNQFGELIKQKGIDGTIAAVKAKQLKKK
;
A
#
# COMPACT_ATOMS: atom_id res chain seq x y z
N MET A 1 -57.37 -60.67 24.13
CA MET A 1 -56.94 -59.32 24.54
C MET A 1 -55.52 -59.42 25.07
N ASN A 2 -54.53 -58.91 24.33
CA ASN A 2 -53.36 -58.23 24.87
C ASN A 2 -52.52 -57.68 23.71
N ARG A 3 -52.30 -56.37 23.77
CA ARG A 3 -51.55 -55.55 22.81
C ARG A 3 -50.12 -55.47 23.34
N SER A 4 -49.11 -55.74 22.53
CA SER A 4 -47.72 -55.43 22.87
C SER A 4 -47.15 -54.50 21.81
N LEU A 5 -46.75 -53.32 22.27
CA LEU A 5 -46.28 -52.19 21.48
C LEU A 5 -44.89 -52.45 20.89
N PHE A 6 -44.72 -52.14 19.60
CA PHE A 6 -43.42 -51.94 18.97
C PHE A 6 -42.84 -50.59 19.42
N ALA A 7 -41.73 -50.61 20.15
CA ALA A 7 -40.94 -49.40 20.46
C ALA A 7 -39.95 -49.15 19.32
N LEU A 8 -40.21 -48.15 18.49
CA LEU A 8 -39.25 -47.65 17.50
C LEU A 8 -38.25 -46.71 18.20
N MET A 9 -37.02 -47.18 18.39
CA MET A 9 -35.90 -46.35 18.84
C MET A 9 -35.45 -45.46 17.66
N PHE A 10 -35.75 -44.16 17.73
CA PHE A 10 -35.17 -43.17 16.82
C PHE A 10 -33.72 -42.88 17.26
N ALA A 11 -32.74 -43.36 16.48
CA ALA A 11 -31.35 -42.91 16.61
C ALA A 11 -31.23 -41.50 16.02
N ALA A 12 -31.01 -40.50 16.87
CA ALA A 12 -30.76 -39.13 16.43
C ALA A 12 -29.36 -39.03 15.78
N PRO A 13 -29.23 -38.43 14.58
CA PRO A 13 -27.91 -38.22 13.99
C PRO A 13 -27.17 -37.14 14.77
N ALA A 14 -26.02 -37.49 15.36
CA ALA A 14 -25.11 -36.53 15.94
C ALA A 14 -24.49 -35.69 14.80
N ALA A 15 -24.94 -34.45 14.66
CA ALA A 15 -24.33 -33.50 13.76
C ALA A 15 -22.92 -33.16 14.27
N ILE A 16 -21.90 -33.61 13.56
CA ILE A 16 -20.51 -33.20 13.79
C ILE A 16 -20.41 -31.74 13.34
N VAL A 17 -20.55 -30.82 14.28
CA VAL A 17 -20.32 -29.39 14.02
C VAL A 17 -18.80 -29.19 14.01
N ALA A 18 -18.20 -29.24 12.82
CA ALA A 18 -16.80 -28.85 12.67
C ALA A 18 -16.67 -27.38 13.07
N PRO A 19 -15.76 -27.00 13.99
CA PRO A 19 -15.54 -25.60 14.31
C PRO A 19 -15.11 -24.89 13.02
N TYR A 20 -15.84 -23.83 12.66
CA TYR A 20 -15.41 -22.88 11.65
C TYR A 20 -14.11 -22.26 12.16
N ALA A 21 -12.97 -22.83 11.76
CA ALA A 21 -11.69 -22.17 11.93
C ALA A 21 -11.74 -20.92 11.05
N ALA A 22 -11.82 -19.75 11.68
CA ALA A 22 -11.61 -18.51 10.97
C ALA A 22 -10.26 -18.63 10.24
N ALA A 23 -10.27 -18.54 8.91
CA ALA A 23 -9.05 -18.61 8.13
C ALA A 23 -8.07 -17.58 8.68
N ALA A 24 -6.88 -18.01 9.10
CA ALA A 24 -5.86 -17.11 9.62
C ALA A 24 -5.58 -16.02 8.58
N GLU A 25 -5.52 -14.76 9.03
CA GLU A 25 -5.23 -13.63 8.14
C GLU A 25 -3.90 -13.88 7.41
N HIS A 26 -3.89 -13.65 6.10
CA HIS A 26 -2.67 -13.84 5.31
C HIS A 26 -1.55 -12.91 5.84
N PRO A 27 -0.28 -13.36 5.92
CA PRO A 27 0.79 -12.54 6.50
C PRO A 27 0.95 -11.15 5.85
N ALA A 28 0.65 -11.03 4.56
CA ALA A 28 0.64 -9.74 3.86
C ALA A 28 -0.43 -8.78 4.40
N GLN A 29 -1.63 -9.28 4.73
CA GLN A 29 -2.71 -8.48 5.32
C GLN A 29 -2.36 -8.09 6.75
N ALA A 30 -1.86 -9.04 7.56
CA ALA A 30 -1.41 -8.77 8.92
C ALA A 30 -0.30 -7.70 8.97
N GLN A 31 0.70 -7.81 8.09
CA GLN A 31 1.76 -6.80 7.98
C GLN A 31 1.19 -5.44 7.54
N MET A 32 0.27 -5.41 6.58
CA MET A 32 -0.36 -4.16 6.15
C MET A 32 -1.22 -3.51 7.24
N GLN A 33 -1.93 -4.30 8.03
CA GLN A 33 -2.65 -3.81 9.21
C GLN A 33 -1.68 -3.12 10.18
N GLN A 34 -0.59 -3.80 10.53
CA GLN A 34 0.45 -3.25 11.42
C GLN A 34 1.09 -1.97 10.84
N ASN A 35 1.33 -1.94 9.52
CA ASN A 35 1.87 -0.77 8.84
C ASN A 35 0.91 0.43 8.94
N ILE A 36 -0.37 0.21 8.65
CA ILE A 36 -1.42 1.24 8.75
C ILE A 36 -1.52 1.76 10.18
N ASP A 37 -1.62 0.86 11.17
CA ASP A 37 -1.76 1.24 12.58
C ASP A 37 -0.55 2.04 13.08
N THR A 38 0.67 1.63 12.69
CA THR A 38 1.88 2.35 13.09
C THR A 38 1.95 3.73 12.46
N VAL A 39 1.66 3.86 11.17
CA VAL A 39 1.64 5.16 10.48
C VAL A 39 0.58 6.07 11.08
N LEU A 40 -0.63 5.56 11.36
CA LEU A 40 -1.69 6.34 12.01
C LEU A 40 -1.31 6.77 13.43
N LYS A 41 -0.65 5.90 14.20
CA LYS A 41 -0.16 6.22 15.54
C LYS A 41 0.86 7.37 15.49
N ILE A 42 1.81 7.32 14.56
CA ILE A 42 2.80 8.41 14.38
C ILE A 42 2.08 9.69 13.95
N ALA A 43 1.19 9.60 12.95
CA ALA A 43 0.47 10.74 12.40
C ALA A 43 -0.41 11.47 13.43
N ARG A 44 -1.02 10.72 14.35
CA ARG A 44 -1.90 11.24 15.41
C ARG A 44 -1.15 11.65 16.68
N ASN A 45 0.17 11.50 16.72
CA ASN A 45 0.95 11.87 17.89
C ASN A 45 1.13 13.41 17.96
N THR A 46 0.34 14.05 18.81
CA THR A 46 0.32 15.50 19.01
C THR A 46 1.51 16.03 19.81
N SER A 47 2.30 15.17 20.46
CA SER A 47 3.53 15.60 21.14
C SER A 47 4.70 15.84 20.19
N LEU A 48 4.59 15.39 18.93
CA LEU A 48 5.58 15.60 17.89
C LEU A 48 5.23 16.83 17.05
N SER A 49 6.24 17.55 16.58
CA SER A 49 6.08 18.49 15.48
C SER A 49 5.74 17.76 14.19
N GLU A 50 5.19 18.47 13.21
CA GLU A 50 4.91 17.87 11.90
C GLU A 50 6.17 17.28 11.27
N ALA A 51 7.29 18.03 11.27
CA ALA A 51 8.57 17.56 10.74
C ALA A 51 9.05 16.27 11.43
N GLN A 52 8.85 16.14 12.75
CA GLN A 52 9.18 14.91 13.47
C GLN A 52 8.29 13.74 13.05
N ARG A 53 6.97 13.96 12.87
CA ARG A 53 6.05 12.94 12.34
C ARG A 53 6.44 12.50 10.94
N VAL A 54 6.73 13.46 10.03
CA VAL A 54 7.20 13.17 8.66
C VAL A 54 8.42 12.26 8.70
N LYS A 55 9.45 12.63 9.47
CA LYS A 55 10.70 11.87 9.58
C LYS A 55 10.49 10.47 10.13
N GLN A 56 9.61 10.31 11.12
CA GLN A 56 9.29 8.98 11.68
C GLN A 56 8.50 8.11 10.69
N VAL A 57 7.53 8.68 9.97
CA VAL A 57 6.81 7.96 8.90
C VAL A 57 7.75 7.57 7.77
N GLU A 58 8.63 8.46 7.34
CA GLU A 58 9.65 8.17 6.33
C GLU A 58 10.54 7.01 6.76
N SER A 59 11.12 7.07 7.96
CA SER A 59 11.98 6.01 8.48
C SER A 59 11.24 4.67 8.61
N TYR A 60 9.95 4.71 8.95
CA TYR A 60 9.11 3.52 8.95
C TYR A 60 8.90 2.98 7.53
N ALA A 61 8.56 3.86 6.59
CA ALA A 61 8.30 3.54 5.19
C ALA A 61 9.52 2.94 4.49
N ASP A 62 10.74 3.38 4.80
CA ASP A 62 12.00 2.83 4.25
C ASP A 62 12.13 1.31 4.42
N ARG A 63 11.49 0.74 5.45
CA ARG A 63 11.50 -0.70 5.72
C ARG A 63 10.50 -1.48 4.86
N TYR A 64 9.47 -0.84 4.33
CA TYR A 64 8.36 -1.53 3.64
C TYR A 64 8.17 -1.09 2.20
N LEU A 65 8.67 0.08 1.80
CA LEU A 65 8.63 0.53 0.41
C LEU A 65 9.89 0.09 -0.32
N ASP A 66 9.71 -0.28 -1.58
CA ASP A 66 10.80 -0.55 -2.52
C ASP A 66 10.92 0.63 -3.48
N TYR A 67 11.72 1.62 -3.09
CA TYR A 67 11.87 2.85 -3.87
C TYR A 67 12.53 2.62 -5.22
N GLU A 68 13.41 1.61 -5.35
CA GLU A 68 14.00 1.26 -6.63
C GLU A 68 12.94 0.74 -7.58
N ARG A 69 12.11 -0.21 -7.14
CA ARG A 69 11.04 -0.76 -7.96
C ARG A 69 9.95 0.26 -8.27
N ILE A 70 9.59 1.09 -7.29
CA ILE A 70 8.68 2.22 -7.49
C ILE A 70 9.23 3.15 -8.58
N SER A 71 10.50 3.52 -8.49
CA SER A 71 11.16 4.42 -9.45
C SER A 71 11.26 3.79 -10.83
N ALA A 72 11.67 2.53 -10.93
CA ALA A 72 11.75 1.78 -12.17
C ALA A 72 10.39 1.68 -12.86
N LEU A 73 9.32 1.40 -12.09
CA LEU A 73 7.96 1.35 -12.63
C LEU A 73 7.44 2.73 -13.02
N ALA A 74 7.78 3.76 -12.25
CA ALA A 74 7.42 5.13 -12.56
C ALA A 74 8.16 5.63 -13.80
N VAL A 75 9.42 5.26 -14.06
CA VAL A 75 10.12 5.64 -15.30
C VAL A 75 9.67 4.78 -16.48
N GLY A 76 9.45 3.49 -16.27
CA GLY A 76 9.09 2.54 -17.32
C GLY A 76 10.29 2.10 -18.17
N ALA A 77 10.07 1.83 -19.46
CA ALA A 77 11.09 1.29 -20.36
C ALA A 77 12.43 2.06 -20.37
N PRO A 78 12.46 3.41 -20.30
CA PRO A 78 13.72 4.16 -20.25
C PRO A 78 14.61 3.85 -19.04
N TRP A 79 14.08 3.26 -17.96
CA TRP A 79 14.87 2.94 -16.75
C TRP A 79 16.12 2.09 -17.04
N LYS A 80 16.07 1.26 -18.08
CA LYS A 80 17.21 0.44 -18.52
C LYS A 80 18.39 1.26 -19.07
N GLN A 81 18.14 2.51 -19.47
CA GLN A 81 19.14 3.43 -20.03
C GLN A 81 19.83 4.26 -18.94
N PHE A 82 19.31 4.25 -17.71
CA PHE A 82 19.90 4.99 -16.59
C PHE A 82 21.19 4.30 -16.14
N THR A 83 22.27 5.07 -15.97
CA THR A 83 23.49 4.62 -15.30
C THR A 83 23.20 4.34 -13.81
N PRO A 84 24.06 3.56 -13.11
CA PRO A 84 23.90 3.34 -11.67
C PRO A 84 23.81 4.64 -10.87
N GLN A 85 24.61 5.66 -11.21
CA GLN A 85 24.55 6.97 -10.57
C GLN A 85 23.20 7.66 -10.84
N GLN A 86 22.74 7.69 -12.09
CA GLN A 86 21.45 8.28 -12.45
C GLN A 86 20.28 7.60 -11.73
N LYS A 87 20.33 6.27 -11.56
CA LYS A 87 19.32 5.55 -10.78
C LYS A 87 19.30 6.00 -9.34
N THR A 88 20.45 6.06 -8.68
CA THR A 88 20.59 6.53 -7.29
C THR A 88 20.06 7.95 -7.13
N GLU A 89 20.46 8.86 -8.02
CA GLU A 89 20.03 10.25 -7.98
C GLU A 89 18.52 10.40 -8.22
N PHE A 90 17.99 9.66 -9.19
CA PHE A 90 16.56 9.68 -9.48
C PHE A 90 15.74 9.11 -8.31
N ILE A 91 16.16 7.98 -7.73
CA ILE A 91 15.47 7.36 -6.58
C ILE A 91 15.42 8.33 -5.41
N ALA A 92 16.55 8.96 -5.07
CA ALA A 92 16.61 9.95 -4.00
C ALA A 92 15.69 11.15 -4.27
N ALA A 93 15.78 11.73 -5.47
CA ALA A 93 14.96 12.88 -5.86
C ALA A 93 13.46 12.54 -5.87
N PHE A 94 13.09 11.38 -6.40
CA PHE A 94 11.70 10.96 -6.51
C PHE A 94 11.11 10.64 -5.13
N LYS A 95 11.88 9.99 -4.26
CA LYS A 95 11.52 9.79 -2.84
C LYS A 95 11.27 11.13 -2.16
N GLU A 96 12.21 12.06 -2.24
CA GLU A 96 12.07 13.38 -1.60
C GLU A 96 10.86 14.15 -2.13
N MET A 97 10.62 14.10 -3.45
CA MET A 97 9.47 14.74 -4.06
C MET A 97 8.15 14.14 -3.57
N ILE A 98 8.02 12.81 -3.53
CA ILE A 98 6.83 12.12 -3.00
C ILE A 98 6.61 12.49 -1.52
N ILE A 99 7.66 12.44 -0.70
CA ILE A 99 7.55 12.82 0.71
C ILE A 99 7.12 14.28 0.81
N SER A 100 7.74 15.19 0.08
CA SER A 100 7.38 16.61 0.11
C SER A 100 5.93 16.89 -0.32
N MET A 101 5.40 16.12 -1.28
CA MET A 101 4.04 16.31 -1.79
C MET A 101 2.98 15.68 -0.90
N TYR A 102 3.26 14.49 -0.38
CA TYR A 102 2.26 13.66 0.28
C TYR A 102 2.43 13.62 1.78
N SER A 103 3.57 13.96 2.37
CA SER A 103 3.73 13.88 3.82
C SER A 103 2.79 14.84 4.56
N HIS A 104 2.61 16.07 4.09
CA HIS A 104 1.63 16.99 4.67
C HIS A 104 0.19 16.44 4.57
N SER A 105 -0.27 16.11 3.35
CA SER A 105 -1.64 15.62 3.14
C SER A 105 -1.89 14.22 3.71
N ALA A 106 -0.89 13.35 3.74
CA ALA A 106 -0.98 12.03 4.35
C ALA A 106 -0.93 12.12 5.87
N LEU A 107 -0.20 13.07 6.48
CA LEU A 107 -0.21 13.27 7.93
C LEU A 107 -1.47 13.97 8.41
N ILE A 108 -1.88 15.07 7.75
CA ILE A 108 -3.14 15.77 8.05
C ILE A 108 -4.32 14.87 7.74
N GLY A 109 -4.28 14.20 6.58
CA GLY A 109 -5.24 13.17 6.20
C GLY A 109 -5.29 12.06 7.24
N ALA A 110 -4.18 11.40 7.57
CA ALA A 110 -4.13 10.30 8.55
C ALA A 110 -4.61 10.69 9.96
N ALA A 111 -4.36 11.93 10.39
CA ALA A 111 -4.87 12.44 11.67
C ALA A 111 -6.42 12.45 11.70
N ASP A 112 -7.03 12.70 10.54
CA ASP A 112 -8.44 13.05 10.41
C ASP A 112 -9.29 12.04 9.62
N VAL A 113 -8.66 11.09 8.94
CA VAL A 113 -9.30 10.04 8.14
C VAL A 113 -9.41 8.75 8.95
N LYS A 114 -10.47 7.99 8.66
CA LYS A 114 -10.56 6.60 9.10
C LYS A 114 -9.94 5.73 8.01
N VAL A 115 -8.98 4.90 8.37
CA VAL A 115 -8.42 3.88 7.50
C VAL A 115 -8.91 2.53 8.01
N ARG A 116 -9.47 1.71 7.13
CA ARG A 116 -9.92 0.36 7.47
C ARG A 116 -9.41 -0.62 6.44
N LEU A 117 -8.64 -1.63 6.88
CA LEU A 117 -8.28 -2.74 6.01
C LEU A 117 -9.56 -3.48 5.58
N LEU A 118 -9.66 -3.81 4.30
CA LEU A 118 -10.76 -4.60 3.78
C LEU A 118 -10.40 -6.09 3.87
N PRO A 119 -11.38 -6.98 4.12
CA PRO A 119 -11.20 -8.43 4.02
C PRO A 119 -11.15 -8.85 2.54
N LYS A 120 -10.28 -8.20 1.77
CA LYS A 120 -10.11 -8.31 0.32
C LYS A 120 -8.61 -8.36 0.03
N MET A 121 -8.20 -9.40 -0.69
CA MET A 121 -6.84 -9.55 -1.20
C MET A 121 -6.89 -10.32 -2.52
N THR A 122 -6.00 -9.98 -3.45
CA THR A 122 -5.72 -10.80 -4.64
C THR A 122 -4.27 -11.26 -4.61
N SER A 123 -3.95 -12.35 -5.30
CA SER A 123 -2.58 -12.82 -5.45
C SER A 123 -2.33 -13.29 -6.89
N ASN A 124 -1.08 -13.12 -7.34
CA ASN A 124 -0.57 -13.62 -8.60
C ASN A 124 0.91 -13.98 -8.44
N GLY A 125 1.19 -15.27 -8.24
CA GLY A 125 2.53 -15.74 -7.87
C GLY A 125 2.97 -15.12 -6.54
N ASN A 126 4.11 -14.43 -6.54
CA ASN A 126 4.65 -13.75 -5.35
C ASN A 126 4.17 -12.30 -5.16
N LYS A 127 3.16 -11.88 -5.93
CA LYS A 127 2.57 -10.53 -5.85
C LYS A 127 1.20 -10.59 -5.22
N PHE A 128 0.88 -9.59 -4.39
CA PHE A 128 -0.37 -9.50 -3.65
C PHE A 128 -0.92 -8.09 -3.77
N ASP A 129 -2.23 -7.94 -3.97
CA ASP A 129 -2.90 -6.65 -3.75
C ASP A 129 -3.70 -6.76 -2.46
N VAL A 130 -3.37 -5.93 -1.46
CA VAL A 130 -4.12 -5.79 -0.21
C VAL A 130 -4.90 -4.49 -0.27
N PHE A 131 -6.13 -4.44 0.25
CA PHE A 131 -7.02 -3.30 0.05
C PHE A 131 -7.41 -2.65 1.37
N SER A 132 -7.47 -1.32 1.41
CA SER A 132 -8.08 -0.54 2.49
C SER A 132 -9.12 0.45 1.96
N GLU A 133 -10.01 0.87 2.85
CA GLU A 133 -10.92 1.99 2.64
C GLU A 133 -10.40 3.19 3.46
N LEU A 134 -10.17 4.30 2.78
CA LEU A 134 -9.95 5.61 3.38
C LEU A 134 -11.26 6.40 3.38
N GLN A 135 -11.70 6.81 4.56
CA GLN A 135 -12.85 7.70 4.72
C GLN A 135 -12.41 9.07 5.23
N THR A 136 -12.70 10.12 4.46
CA THR A 136 -12.42 11.51 4.85
C THR A 136 -13.40 12.03 5.88
N LYS A 137 -13.08 13.17 6.51
CA LYS A 137 -14.00 13.92 7.38
C LYS A 137 -15.33 14.25 6.70
N SER A 138 -15.31 14.55 5.40
CA SER A 138 -16.53 14.80 4.61
C SER A 138 -17.36 13.55 4.31
N GLY A 139 -16.91 12.37 4.74
CA GLY A 139 -17.60 11.09 4.52
C GLY A 139 -17.28 10.44 3.18
N LYS A 140 -16.50 11.09 2.30
CA LYS A 140 -16.07 10.51 1.03
C LYS A 140 -15.12 9.34 1.27
N LYS A 141 -15.33 8.26 0.52
CA LYS A 141 -14.58 7.01 0.62
C LYS A 141 -13.71 6.81 -0.61
N TYR A 142 -12.53 6.27 -0.40
CA TYR A 142 -11.57 5.91 -1.43
C TYR A 142 -11.04 4.50 -1.14
N GLU A 143 -10.94 3.66 -2.16
CA GLU A 143 -10.27 2.37 -2.05
C GLU A 143 -8.78 2.54 -2.36
N VAL A 144 -7.91 2.01 -1.48
CA VAL A 144 -6.47 1.94 -1.73
C VAL A 144 -6.07 0.49 -1.89
N ALA A 145 -5.50 0.14 -3.05
CA ALA A 145 -4.81 -1.13 -3.25
C ALA A 145 -3.31 -0.94 -3.06
N TYR A 146 -2.72 -1.70 -2.14
CA TYR A 146 -1.29 -1.80 -1.91
C TYR A 146 -0.77 -3.00 -2.70
N GLN A 147 0.04 -2.75 -3.73
CA GLN A 147 0.66 -3.83 -4.49
C GLN A 147 1.98 -4.22 -3.83
N LEU A 148 2.00 -5.46 -3.34
CA LEU A 148 3.03 -6.02 -2.50
C LEU A 148 3.74 -7.16 -3.23
N TYR A 149 4.99 -7.40 -2.86
CA TYR A 149 5.68 -8.65 -3.16
C TYR A 149 6.53 -9.09 -1.98
N GLN A 150 6.71 -10.40 -1.83
CA GLN A 150 7.47 -10.93 -0.70
C GLN A 150 8.99 -10.90 -0.97
N VAL A 151 9.74 -10.36 -0.01
CA VAL A 151 11.22 -10.35 0.06
C VAL A 151 11.61 -10.91 1.43
N GLY A 152 12.03 -12.18 1.45
CA GLY A 152 12.24 -12.90 2.72
C GLY A 152 10.96 -12.90 3.56
N PRO A 153 10.99 -12.43 4.83
CA PRO A 153 9.79 -12.35 5.67
C PRO A 153 8.96 -11.08 5.44
N VAL A 154 9.40 -10.14 4.59
CA VAL A 154 8.79 -8.81 4.45
C VAL A 154 8.00 -8.71 3.16
N TYR A 155 6.77 -8.20 3.23
CA TYR A 155 5.98 -7.83 2.07
C TYR A 155 6.26 -6.37 1.70
N LYS A 156 7.04 -6.14 0.64
CA LYS A 156 7.43 -4.81 0.19
C LYS A 156 6.36 -4.22 -0.74
N ILE A 157 5.97 -2.97 -0.48
CA ILE A 157 5.09 -2.19 -1.35
C ILE A 157 5.90 -1.65 -2.52
N TYR A 158 5.41 -1.88 -3.74
CA TYR A 158 6.04 -1.36 -4.96
C TYR A 158 5.11 -0.48 -5.80
N ASN A 159 3.81 -0.42 -5.48
CA ASN A 159 2.86 0.50 -6.10
C ASN A 159 1.62 0.67 -5.20
N PHE A 160 0.97 1.82 -5.33
CA PHE A 160 -0.34 2.12 -4.74
C PHE A 160 -1.34 2.39 -5.85
N ARG A 161 -2.58 1.93 -5.70
CA ARG A 161 -3.69 2.32 -6.58
C ARG A 161 -4.78 2.98 -5.75
N LEU A 162 -5.19 4.18 -6.12
CA LEU A 162 -6.30 4.91 -5.51
C LEU A 162 -7.49 4.84 -6.46
N ASP A 163 -8.60 4.24 -6.02
CA ASP A 163 -9.79 3.97 -6.85
C ASP A 163 -9.42 3.36 -8.21
N GLY A 164 -8.55 2.34 -8.17
CA GLY A 164 -8.04 1.66 -9.36
C GLY A 164 -6.99 2.43 -10.17
N THR A 165 -6.71 3.70 -9.86
CA THR A 165 -5.69 4.49 -10.55
C THR A 165 -4.32 4.27 -9.93
N SER A 166 -3.38 3.72 -10.71
CA SER A 166 -2.01 3.46 -10.27
C SER A 166 -1.18 4.74 -10.18
N LEU A 167 -0.63 5.03 -9.00
CA LEU A 167 0.24 6.19 -8.80
C LEU A 167 1.50 6.12 -9.68
N VAL A 168 2.18 4.97 -9.75
CA VAL A 168 3.37 4.85 -10.61
C VAL A 168 3.05 5.07 -12.09
N THR A 169 1.84 4.71 -12.54
CA THR A 169 1.42 4.93 -13.93
C THR A 169 1.16 6.40 -14.23
N VAL A 170 0.61 7.16 -13.26
CA VAL A 170 0.45 8.62 -13.39
C VAL A 170 1.82 9.29 -13.60
N TYR A 171 2.83 8.89 -12.83
CA TYR A 171 4.19 9.40 -12.99
C TYR A 171 4.87 8.92 -14.26
N ARG A 172 4.58 7.68 -14.73
CA ARG A 172 5.12 7.14 -15.98
C ARG A 172 4.84 7.97 -17.20
N ASN A 173 3.62 8.47 -17.32
CA ASN A 173 3.28 9.32 -18.44
C ASN A 173 4.05 10.66 -18.37
N GLN A 174 4.24 11.21 -17.17
CA GLN A 174 4.96 12.47 -16.99
C GLN A 174 6.46 12.33 -17.23
N PHE A 175 7.10 11.30 -16.66
CA PHE A 175 8.51 11.05 -16.86
C PHE A 175 8.83 10.64 -18.29
N GLY A 176 7.96 9.86 -18.94
CA GLY A 176 8.11 9.53 -20.36
C GLY A 176 8.18 10.79 -21.24
N GLU A 177 7.29 11.76 -21.02
CA GLU A 177 7.32 13.03 -21.76
C GLU A 177 8.54 13.89 -21.39
N LEU A 178 8.91 13.93 -20.11
CA LEU A 178 10.05 14.72 -19.66
C LEU A 178 11.39 14.18 -20.20
N ILE A 179 11.54 12.85 -20.25
CA ILE A 179 12.73 12.19 -20.81
C ILE A 179 12.83 12.46 -22.31
N LYS A 180 11.72 12.41 -23.05
CA LYS A 180 11.71 12.77 -24.48
C LYS A 180 12.13 14.22 -24.71
N GLN A 181 11.75 15.13 -23.82
CA GLN A 181 12.01 16.57 -23.98
C GLN A 181 13.39 17.01 -23.46
N LYS A 182 13.87 16.42 -22.37
CA LYS A 182 15.03 16.91 -21.61
C LYS A 182 16.11 15.85 -21.37
N GLY A 183 15.92 14.63 -21.86
CA GLY A 183 16.79 13.50 -21.55
C GLY A 183 16.70 13.06 -20.08
N ILE A 184 17.53 12.09 -19.71
CA ILE A 184 17.57 11.51 -18.36
C ILE A 184 18.03 12.55 -17.33
N ASP A 185 19.15 13.25 -17.60
CA ASP A 185 19.71 14.22 -16.63
C ASP A 185 18.78 15.41 -16.42
N GLY A 186 18.18 15.93 -17.50
CA GLY A 186 17.20 17.00 -17.40
C GLY A 186 15.91 16.56 -16.68
N THR A 187 15.55 15.29 -16.77
CA THR A 187 14.45 14.70 -15.98
C THR A 187 14.81 14.66 -14.50
N ILE A 188 15.99 14.14 -14.15
CA ILE A 188 16.47 14.09 -12.76
C ILE A 188 16.50 15.49 -12.15
N ALA A 189 17.03 16.48 -12.89
CA ALA A 189 17.05 17.86 -12.45
C ALA A 189 15.64 18.42 -12.19
N ALA A 190 14.67 18.14 -13.06
CA ALA A 190 13.28 18.56 -12.87
C ALA A 190 12.61 17.88 -11.66
N VAL A 191 12.91 16.60 -11.40
CA VAL A 191 12.42 15.90 -10.20
C VAL A 191 13.03 16.50 -8.93
N LYS A 192 14.35 16.77 -8.91
CA LYS A 192 15.03 17.44 -7.79
C LYS A 192 14.42 18.82 -7.52
N ALA A 193 14.09 19.57 -8.57
CA ALA A 193 13.44 20.86 -8.46
C ALA A 193 11.93 20.79 -8.13
N LYS A 194 11.36 19.59 -8.00
CA LYS A 194 9.92 19.34 -7.75
C LYS A 194 9.02 19.99 -8.82
N GLN A 195 9.51 20.12 -10.06
CA GLN A 195 8.84 20.80 -11.17
C GLN A 195 7.97 19.85 -12.03
N LEU A 196 7.24 18.95 -11.39
CA LEU A 196 6.24 18.15 -12.11
C LEU A 196 4.92 18.89 -12.19
N LYS A 197 4.25 18.81 -13.34
CA LYS A 197 2.92 19.39 -13.50
C LYS A 197 1.98 18.71 -12.51
N LYS A 198 1.48 19.48 -11.53
CA LYS A 198 0.34 19.03 -10.69
C LYS A 198 -0.86 18.85 -11.62
N LYS A 199 -1.50 17.68 -11.56
CA LYS A 199 -2.85 17.49 -12.09
C LYS A 199 -3.85 17.81 -10.99
#